data_AF-A0A8H2WV74-F1
#
_entry.id   AF-A0A8H2WV74-F1
#
_cell.length_a   1.000
_cell.length_b   1.000
_cell.length_c   1.000
_cell.angle_alpha   90.00
_cell.angle_beta   90.00
_cell.angle_gamma   90.00
#
_symmetry.space_group_name_H-M   'P 1'
#
loop_
_entity.id
_entity.type
_entity.pdbx_description
1 polymer ?
#
loop_
_entity_poly.entity_id
_entity_poly.type
_entity_poly.pdbx_seq_one_letter_code
_entity_poly.pdbx_strand_id
1 'polypeptide(L)'
;MFSIKTTSLLLTAALGIQVNTVSAVCAGGQMAVGSTMWQMFTGPNQSYNTYSGFLMSNNCSVIASNGQTQDENQMCRGDYSKGASVNCRNNRPVSAVDTVGQRWNCSPTNDHSCDVGGSGGRFTVLACCSRA
;
A
#
# COMPACT_ATOMS: atom_id res chain seq x y z
N MET A 1 -54.90 -45.45 2.66
CA MET A 1 -54.34 -44.64 3.77
C MET A 1 -52.91 -44.27 3.40
N PHE A 2 -52.59 -42.98 3.43
CA PHE A 2 -51.36 -42.38 2.90
C PHE A 2 -50.15 -42.71 3.80
N SER A 3 -49.06 -43.20 3.21
CA SER A 3 -47.77 -43.37 3.90
C SER A 3 -46.83 -42.25 3.46
N ILE A 4 -46.67 -41.25 4.31
CA ILE A 4 -45.79 -40.10 4.08
C ILE A 4 -44.36 -40.55 4.43
N LYS A 5 -43.49 -40.68 3.43
CA LYS A 5 -42.05 -40.84 3.66
C LYS A 5 -41.43 -39.46 3.89
N THR A 6 -41.10 -39.17 5.14
CA THR A 6 -40.45 -37.92 5.54
C THR A 6 -38.96 -38.02 5.20
N THR A 7 -38.55 -37.38 4.11
CA THR A 7 -37.14 -37.24 3.75
C THR A 7 -36.62 -35.95 4.38
N SER A 8 -35.92 -36.05 5.51
CA SER A 8 -35.26 -34.91 6.15
C SER A 8 -34.08 -34.46 5.29
N LEU A 9 -34.22 -33.36 4.55
CA LEU A 9 -33.09 -32.66 3.95
C LEU A 9 -32.32 -31.90 5.04
N LEU A 10 -31.10 -32.35 5.33
CA LEU A 10 -30.11 -31.58 6.09
C LEU A 10 -29.60 -30.45 5.19
N LEU A 11 -30.05 -29.23 5.46
CA LEU A 11 -29.47 -28.01 4.91
C LEU A 11 -28.14 -27.74 5.63
N THR A 12 -27.03 -28.18 5.05
CA THR A 12 -25.70 -27.72 5.45
C THR A 12 -25.51 -26.29 4.96
N ALA A 13 -25.84 -25.32 5.83
CA ALA A 13 -25.47 -23.93 5.64
C ALA A 13 -23.94 -23.83 5.80
N ALA A 14 -23.21 -23.96 4.69
CA ALA A 14 -21.81 -23.60 4.63
C ALA A 14 -21.71 -22.08 4.86
N LEU A 15 -21.41 -21.70 6.10
CA LEU A 15 -20.95 -20.35 6.45
C LEU A 15 -19.66 -20.11 5.68
N GLY A 16 -19.78 -19.49 4.51
CA GLY A 16 -18.66 -19.00 3.73
C GLY A 16 -17.94 -17.96 4.56
N ILE A 17 -16.86 -18.38 5.21
CA ILE A 17 -15.89 -17.46 5.80
C ILE A 17 -15.32 -16.70 4.61
N GLN A 18 -15.77 -15.45 4.43
CA GLN A 18 -15.11 -14.51 3.53
C GLN A 18 -13.75 -14.21 4.15
N VAL A 19 -12.77 -15.06 3.86
CA VAL A 19 -11.37 -14.68 3.98
C VAL A 19 -11.17 -13.55 2.97
N ASN A 20 -11.21 -12.31 3.46
CA ASN A 20 -10.63 -11.18 2.74
C ASN A 20 -9.14 -11.53 2.58
N THR A 21 -8.81 -12.23 1.50
CA THR A 21 -7.43 -12.50 1.12
C THR A 21 -6.85 -11.15 0.77
N VAL A 22 -6.19 -10.52 1.75
CA VAL A 22 -5.41 -9.31 1.48
C VAL A 22 -4.34 -9.74 0.47
N SER A 23 -4.49 -9.29 -0.77
CA SER A 23 -3.49 -9.53 -1.80
C SER A 23 -2.18 -8.94 -1.33
N ALA A 24 -1.14 -9.78 -1.28
CA ALA A 24 0.18 -9.33 -0.90
C ALA A 24 0.81 -8.55 -2.06
N VAL A 25 1.25 -7.31 -1.84
CA VAL A 25 1.87 -6.47 -2.90
C VAL A 25 3.32 -6.82 -3.21
N CYS A 26 3.96 -7.48 -2.27
CA CYS A 26 5.35 -7.92 -2.39
C CYS A 26 5.45 -9.35 -1.84
N ALA A 27 6.55 -10.03 -2.14
CA ALA A 27 6.79 -11.37 -1.64
C ALA A 27 6.82 -11.42 -0.10
N GLY A 28 6.60 -12.60 0.47
CA GLY A 28 6.63 -12.79 1.93
C GLY A 28 7.95 -12.29 2.54
N GLY A 29 7.85 -11.47 3.59
CA GLY A 29 9.01 -10.87 4.26
C GLY A 29 9.60 -9.64 3.58
N GLN A 30 9.02 -9.18 2.46
CA GLN A 30 9.33 -7.90 1.83
C GLN A 30 8.43 -6.78 2.36
N MET A 31 8.85 -5.55 2.10
CA MET A 31 8.03 -4.34 2.25
C MET A 31 7.93 -3.61 0.91
N ALA A 32 6.91 -2.79 0.74
CA ALA A 32 6.72 -1.92 -0.41
C ALA A 32 7.16 -0.48 -0.10
N VAL A 33 7.64 0.22 -1.12
CA VAL A 33 7.85 1.66 -1.10
C VAL A 33 7.04 2.29 -2.23
N GLY A 34 6.42 3.43 -1.93
CA GLY A 34 5.60 4.13 -2.90
C GLY A 34 5.46 5.61 -2.60
N SER A 35 4.63 6.26 -3.41
CA SER A 35 4.32 7.68 -3.27
C SER A 35 2.82 7.93 -3.25
N THR A 36 2.44 8.96 -2.52
CA THR A 36 1.09 9.53 -2.53
C THR A 36 1.11 10.87 -3.23
N MET A 37 0.08 11.15 -4.02
CA MET A 37 -0.23 12.46 -4.57
C MET A 37 -1.65 12.84 -4.17
N TRP A 38 -1.85 14.05 -3.70
CA TRP A 38 -3.16 14.60 -3.34
C TRP A 38 -3.41 15.89 -4.10
N GLN A 39 -4.61 16.03 -4.63
CA GLN A 39 -5.06 17.28 -5.23
C GLN A 39 -5.76 18.11 -4.14
N MET A 40 -5.17 19.24 -3.79
CA MET A 40 -5.69 20.18 -2.82
C MET A 40 -6.45 21.29 -3.54
N PHE A 41 -7.69 21.55 -3.15
CA PHE A 41 -8.51 22.61 -3.72
C PHE A 41 -8.35 23.90 -2.91
N THR A 42 -8.01 25.01 -3.56
CA THR A 42 -7.90 26.35 -2.94
C THR A 42 -9.04 27.29 -3.33
N GLY A 43 -9.96 26.84 -4.17
CA GLY A 43 -11.12 27.60 -4.61
C GLY A 43 -11.84 26.94 -5.79
N PRO A 44 -12.87 27.59 -6.36
CA PRO A 44 -13.75 27.00 -7.38
C PRO A 44 -13.04 26.50 -8.64
N ASN A 45 -11.90 27.11 -8.98
CA ASN A 45 -11.13 26.82 -10.20
C ASN A 45 -9.62 26.70 -9.94
N GLN A 46 -9.22 26.43 -8.69
CA GLN A 46 -7.80 26.36 -8.33
C GLN A 46 -7.52 25.11 -7.51
N SER A 47 -6.47 24.40 -7.92
CA SER A 47 -5.94 23.27 -7.18
C SER A 47 -4.42 23.19 -7.34
N TYR A 48 -3.77 22.60 -6.37
CA TYR A 48 -2.36 22.21 -6.46
C TYR A 48 -2.17 20.79 -5.95
N ASN A 49 -1.06 20.16 -6.35
CA ASN A 49 -0.74 18.81 -5.91
C ASN A 49 0.20 18.86 -4.71
N THR A 50 -0.05 17.99 -3.74
CA THR A 50 0.93 17.63 -2.73
C THR A 50 1.38 16.20 -2.92
N TYR A 51 2.60 15.92 -2.51
CA TYR A 51 3.27 14.64 -2.66
C TYR A 51 3.86 14.23 -1.32
N SER A 52 3.93 12.93 -1.08
CA SER A 52 4.59 12.31 0.06
C SER A 52 5.03 10.90 -0.36
N GLY A 53 5.99 10.33 0.35
CA GLY A 53 6.38 8.94 0.21
C GLY A 53 5.94 8.10 1.40
N PHE A 54 5.86 6.79 1.18
CA PHE A 54 5.53 5.82 2.23
C PHE A 54 6.36 4.54 2.14
N LEU A 55 6.57 3.92 3.30
CA LEU A 55 6.88 2.50 3.45
C LEU A 55 5.58 1.78 3.81
N MET A 56 5.38 0.60 3.24
CA MET A 56 4.14 -0.17 3.36
C MET A 56 4.50 -1.65 3.58
N SER A 57 3.76 -2.34 4.44
CA SER A 57 3.86 -3.79 4.60
C SER A 57 3.21 -4.51 3.45
N ASN A 58 3.54 -5.79 3.24
CA ASN A 58 3.01 -6.56 2.13
C ASN A 58 1.46 -6.63 2.09
N ASN A 59 0.76 -6.39 3.20
CA ASN A 59 -0.70 -6.39 3.32
C ASN A 59 -1.32 -4.98 3.16
N CYS A 60 -0.74 -4.14 2.30
CA CYS A 60 -1.20 -2.77 2.01
C CYS A 60 -1.25 -1.80 3.20
N SER A 61 -0.63 -2.11 4.34
CA SER A 61 -0.66 -1.22 5.51
C SER A 61 0.53 -0.28 5.52
N VAL A 62 0.29 1.03 5.66
CA VAL A 62 1.38 2.02 5.76
C VAL A 62 2.13 1.85 7.08
N ILE A 63 3.45 1.69 6.99
CA ILE A 63 4.37 1.54 8.13
C ILE A 63 4.87 2.92 8.58
N ALA A 64 5.28 3.74 7.61
CA ALA A 64 5.82 5.07 7.80
C ALA A 64 5.58 5.92 6.56
N SER A 65 5.47 7.22 6.74
CA SER A 65 5.40 8.20 5.64
C SER A 65 6.19 9.44 6.01
N ASN A 66 6.59 10.22 5.02
CA ASN A 66 7.17 11.55 5.26
C ASN A 66 6.13 12.67 5.07
N GLY A 67 6.55 13.91 5.32
CA GLY A 67 5.68 15.08 5.19
C GLY A 67 5.16 15.29 3.77
N GLN A 68 4.05 16.03 3.66
CA GLN A 68 3.46 16.42 2.39
C GLN A 68 4.05 17.75 1.91
N THR A 69 4.53 17.79 0.67
CA THR A 69 5.05 19.02 0.04
C THR A 69 4.58 19.14 -1.41
N GLN A 70 4.85 20.26 -2.08
CA GLN A 70 4.54 20.40 -3.51
C GLN A 70 5.66 19.86 -4.42
N ASP A 71 6.70 19.22 -3.87
CA ASP A 71 7.75 18.56 -4.66
C ASP A 71 7.35 17.13 -5.01
N GLU A 72 7.24 16.82 -6.30
CA GLU A 72 6.98 15.47 -6.81
C GLU A 72 8.00 14.42 -6.33
N ASN A 73 9.20 14.86 -5.94
CA ASN A 73 10.27 14.01 -5.45
C ASN A 73 10.28 13.86 -3.93
N GLN A 74 9.22 14.27 -3.24
CA GLN A 74 9.11 14.19 -1.80
C GLN A 74 9.37 12.77 -1.28
N MET A 75 8.99 11.71 -1.99
CA MET A 75 9.29 10.33 -1.59
C MET A 75 10.80 10.07 -1.39
N CYS A 76 11.65 10.75 -2.15
CA CYS A 76 13.10 10.60 -2.09
C CYS A 76 13.76 11.55 -1.09
N ARG A 77 12.96 12.30 -0.33
CA ARG A 77 13.40 13.16 0.76
C ARG A 77 13.22 12.42 2.08
N GLY A 78 14.08 12.71 3.05
CA GLY A 78 14.06 12.10 4.39
C GLY A 78 12.80 12.42 5.19
N ASP A 79 12.94 12.44 6.52
CA ASP A 79 11.87 12.81 7.46
C ASP A 79 10.64 11.89 7.43
N TYR A 80 10.84 10.62 7.12
CA TYR A 80 9.81 9.62 7.37
C TYR A 80 9.62 9.44 8.88
N SER A 81 8.38 9.24 9.28
CA SER A 81 8.03 8.99 10.67
C SER A 81 8.86 7.85 11.27
N LYS A 82 9.21 7.98 12.57
CA LYS A 82 9.89 6.94 13.35
C LYS A 82 11.31 6.58 12.84
N GLY A 83 11.99 7.54 12.19
CA GLY A 83 13.39 7.36 11.76
C GLY A 83 13.55 6.50 10.50
N ALA A 84 12.46 6.17 9.82
CA ALA A 84 12.52 5.52 8.52
C ALA A 84 13.16 6.46 7.48
N SER A 85 13.59 5.89 6.35
CA SER A 85 14.04 6.68 5.20
C SER A 85 13.94 5.87 3.91
N VAL A 86 13.84 6.58 2.79
CA VAL A 86 13.95 6.02 1.45
C VAL A 86 15.09 6.74 0.73
N ASN A 87 15.99 5.97 0.13
CA ASN A 87 17.03 6.48 -0.73
C ASN A 87 16.69 6.15 -2.18
N CYS A 88 16.87 7.14 -3.05
CA CYS A 88 16.53 7.02 -4.46
C CYS A 88 17.73 7.19 -5.37
N ARG A 89 17.64 6.60 -6.55
CA ARG A 89 18.51 6.89 -7.69
C ARG A 89 17.62 7.20 -8.89
N ASN A 90 17.82 8.37 -9.52
CA ASN A 90 16.97 8.84 -10.63
C ASN A 90 15.47 8.79 -10.28
N ASN A 91 15.13 9.30 -9.09
CA ASN A 91 13.77 9.37 -8.54
C ASN A 91 13.06 8.01 -8.36
N ARG A 92 13.83 6.92 -8.34
CA ARG A 92 13.34 5.57 -8.08
C ARG A 92 13.91 5.03 -6.77
N PRO A 93 13.11 4.38 -5.90
CA PRO A 93 13.62 3.79 -4.67
C PRO A 93 14.65 2.71 -4.97
N VAL A 94 15.82 2.80 -4.33
CA VAL A 94 16.89 1.78 -4.46
C VAL A 94 17.23 1.13 -3.11
N SER A 95 17.01 1.85 -2.02
CA SER A 95 17.10 1.29 -0.68
C SER A 95 16.20 2.04 0.29
N ALA A 96 15.95 1.43 1.44
CA ALA A 96 15.16 2.03 2.50
C ALA A 96 15.66 1.57 3.87
N VAL A 97 15.34 2.35 4.90
CA VAL A 97 15.49 2.00 6.31
C VAL A 97 14.12 2.04 6.94
N ASP A 98 13.73 0.98 7.64
CA ASP A 98 12.43 0.94 8.33
C ASP A 98 12.46 1.64 9.69
N THR A 99 11.33 1.59 10.40
CA THR A 99 11.14 2.28 11.69
C THR A 99 11.91 1.65 12.86
N VAL A 100 12.58 0.52 12.63
CA VAL A 100 13.44 -0.16 13.63
C VAL A 100 14.90 -0.20 13.17
N GLY A 101 15.26 0.55 12.14
CA GLY A 101 16.63 0.69 11.66
C GLY A 101 17.10 -0.44 10.73
N GLN A 102 16.21 -1.33 10.29
CA GLN A 102 16.59 -2.40 9.35
C GLN A 102 16.79 -1.82 7.96
N ARG A 103 17.79 -2.33 7.25
CA ARG A 103 18.13 -1.92 5.89
C ARG A 103 17.51 -2.83 4.86
N TRP A 104 17.10 -2.23 3.76
CA TRP A 104 16.39 -2.91 2.68
C TRP A 104 16.92 -2.48 1.33
N ASN A 105 17.05 -3.44 0.41
CA ASN A 105 17.37 -3.22 -1.00
C ASN A 105 16.08 -3.27 -1.82
N CYS A 106 15.81 -2.22 -2.58
CA CYS A 106 14.57 -2.05 -3.33
C CYS A 106 14.77 -2.35 -4.80
N SER A 107 13.77 -2.99 -5.41
CA SER A 107 13.69 -3.24 -6.85
C SER A 107 12.32 -2.82 -7.37
N PRO A 108 12.23 -2.27 -8.60
CA PRO A 108 10.95 -1.90 -9.20
C PRO A 108 9.96 -3.06 -9.17
N THR A 109 8.69 -2.75 -8.93
CA THR A 109 7.59 -3.71 -9.03
C THR A 109 6.57 -3.24 -10.06
N ASN A 110 5.84 -4.19 -10.63
CA ASN A 110 4.65 -3.97 -11.44
C ASN A 110 3.37 -4.45 -10.71
N ASP A 111 3.50 -4.78 -9.42
CA ASP A 111 2.36 -5.11 -8.58
C ASP A 111 1.67 -3.82 -8.12
N HIS A 112 0.41 -3.68 -8.55
CA HIS A 112 -0.46 -2.55 -8.27
C HIS A 112 -1.62 -2.92 -7.33
N SER A 113 -1.53 -4.05 -6.61
CA SER A 113 -2.62 -4.57 -5.77
C SER A 113 -2.99 -3.65 -4.60
N CYS A 114 -2.07 -2.79 -4.15
CA CYS A 114 -2.34 -1.77 -3.13
C CYS A 114 -2.48 -0.35 -3.70
N ASP A 115 -2.45 -0.20 -5.02
CA ASP A 115 -2.66 1.11 -5.63
C ASP A 115 -4.12 1.52 -5.45
N VAL A 116 -4.34 2.69 -4.85
CA VAL A 116 -5.67 3.27 -4.70
C VAL A 116 -5.68 4.68 -5.25
N GLY A 117 -6.78 5.11 -5.88
CA GLY A 117 -6.86 6.46 -6.42
C GLY A 117 -8.23 6.83 -7.00
N GLY A 118 -8.44 8.14 -7.16
CA GLY A 118 -9.66 8.74 -7.68
C GLY A 118 -9.56 10.26 -7.74
N SER A 119 -10.69 10.94 -7.91
CA SER A 119 -10.78 12.41 -7.90
C SER A 119 -10.43 12.96 -6.51
N GLY A 120 -9.16 13.22 -6.26
CA GLY A 120 -8.67 13.73 -4.98
C GLY A 120 -7.26 13.26 -4.65
N GLY A 121 -6.82 12.12 -5.19
CA GLY A 121 -5.44 11.67 -5.07
C GLY A 121 -5.20 10.23 -5.47
N ARG A 122 -3.93 9.84 -5.41
CA ARG A 122 -3.43 8.54 -5.82
C ARG A 122 -2.32 8.07 -4.89
N PHE A 123 -2.37 6.80 -4.53
CA PHE A 123 -1.32 6.06 -3.87
C PHE A 123 -0.77 5.06 -4.88
N THR A 124 0.54 5.04 -5.04
CA THR A 124 1.18 4.22 -6.06
C THR A 124 2.36 3.50 -5.45
N VAL A 125 2.37 2.18 -5.56
CA VAL A 125 3.47 1.33 -5.20
C VAL A 125 4.49 1.35 -6.33
N LEU A 126 5.77 1.52 -5.98
CA LEU A 126 6.85 1.72 -6.96
C LEU A 126 7.94 0.66 -6.88
N ALA A 127 8.19 0.12 -5.69
CA ALA A 127 9.22 -0.88 -5.48
C ALA A 127 8.84 -1.86 -4.37
N CYS A 128 9.31 -3.09 -4.51
CA CYS A 128 9.39 -4.05 -3.43
C CYS A 128 10.83 -4.11 -2.90
N CYS A 129 10.98 -4.12 -1.59
CA CYS A 129 12.26 -4.10 -0.91
C CYS A 129 12.45 -5.37 -0.08
N SER A 130 13.61 -6.00 -0.25
CA SER A 130 14.05 -7.18 0.51
C SER A 130 15.09 -6.76 1.54
N ARG A 131 15.23 -7.52 2.63
CA ARG A 131 16.29 -7.26 3.62
C ARG A 131 17.66 -7.27 2.93
N ALA A 132 18.47 -6.27 3.27
CA ALA A 132 19.82 -6.09 2.75
C ALA A 132 20.85 -6.99 3.47
#